data_AF-A0A2W4NQB1-F1
#
_entry.id   AF-A0A2W4NQB1-F1
#
_cell.length_a   1.000
_cell.length_b   1.000
_cell.length_c   1.000
_cell.angle_alpha   90.00
_cell.angle_beta   90.00
_cell.angle_gamma   90.00
#
_symmetry.space_group_name_H-M   'P 1'
#
loop_
_entity.id
_entity.type
_entity.pdbx_description
1 polymer ?
#
loop_
_entity_poly.entity_id
_entity_poly.type
_entity_poly.pdbx_seq_one_letter_code
_entity_poly.pdbx_strand_id
1 'polypeptide(L)' 'GHIERANRKSQSEFLCCVCGHTAHADVNAARNIARAAVIPPIVLETPAGVAPGTSPRL' A
#
# COMPACT_ATOMS: atom_id res chain seq x y z
N GLY A 1 2.66 0.76 -15.39
CA GLY A 1 3.96 1.39 -15.05
C GLY A 1 5.08 0.51 -15.58
N HIS A 2 6.28 1.05 -15.72
CA HIS A 2 7.48 0.31 -16.13
C HIS A 2 8.43 0.16 -14.95
N ILE A 3 9.09 -0.99 -14.81
CA ILE A 3 10.05 -1.25 -13.73
C ILE A 3 11.45 -1.13 -14.31
N GLU A 4 12.22 -0.17 -13.80
CA GLU A 4 13.60 0.08 -14.21
C GLU A 4 14.35 0.77 -13.08
N ARG A 5 15.62 0.43 -12.86
CA ARG A 5 16.44 1.00 -11.79
C ARG A 5 16.67 2.49 -12.02
N ALA A 6 16.89 2.89 -13.27
CA ALA A 6 17.09 4.28 -13.65
C ALA A 6 15.87 5.18 -13.35
N ASN A 7 14.70 4.62 -13.08
CA ASN A 7 13.53 5.41 -12.71
C ASN A 7 13.68 6.12 -11.35
N ARG A 8 14.55 5.62 -10.45
CA ARG A 8 14.89 6.25 -9.17
C ARG A 8 16.34 6.77 -9.24
N LYS A 9 16.48 8.05 -9.55
CA LYS A 9 17.78 8.70 -9.78
C LYS A 9 18.58 8.91 -8.50
N SER A 10 17.88 9.23 -7.42
CA SER A 10 18.44 9.45 -6.09
C SER A 10 17.45 8.96 -5.03
N GLN A 11 17.77 9.12 -3.74
CA GLN A 11 16.82 8.79 -2.67
C GLN A 11 15.49 9.53 -2.92
N SER A 12 15.54 10.83 -3.14
CA SER A 12 14.39 11.71 -3.21
C SER A 12 13.77 11.82 -4.61
N GLU A 13 14.50 11.53 -5.69
CA GLU A 13 14.03 11.81 -7.05
C GLU A 13 13.57 10.57 -7.82
N PHE A 14 12.38 10.68 -8.41
CA PHE A 14 11.83 9.72 -9.37
C PHE A 14 11.60 10.38 -10.74
N LEU A 15 12.04 9.72 -11.81
CA LEU A 15 11.74 10.09 -13.20
C LEU A 15 11.45 8.81 -13.99
N CYS A 16 10.23 8.63 -14.49
CA CYS A 16 9.93 7.52 -15.38
C CYS A 16 10.67 7.68 -16.72
N CYS A 17 11.58 6.76 -17.04
CA CYS A 17 12.33 6.79 -18.30
C CYS A 17 11.46 6.59 -19.55
N VAL A 18 10.23 6.10 -19.39
CA VAL A 18 9.30 5.83 -20.50
C VAL A 18 8.36 7.01 -20.79
N CYS A 19 7.80 7.63 -19.75
CA CYS A 19 6.76 8.66 -19.92
C CYS A 19 7.15 10.05 -19.38
N GLY A 20 8.35 10.20 -18.81
CA GLY A 20 8.83 11.49 -18.29
C GLY A 20 8.18 11.94 -16.97
N HIS A 21 7.30 11.14 -16.36
CA HIS A 21 6.68 11.49 -15.09
C HIS A 21 7.73 11.71 -13.99
N THR A 22 7.68 12.87 -13.33
CA THR A 22 8.55 13.23 -12.21
C THR A 22 7.75 13.35 -10.91
N ALA A 23 8.37 12.93 -9.81
CA ALA A 23 7.82 13.07 -8.47
C ALA A 23 8.93 12.87 -7.43
N HIS A 24 8.63 13.18 -6.16
CA HIS A 24 9.44 12.67 -5.07
C HIS A 24 9.29 11.14 -4.99
N ALA A 25 10.38 10.41 -4.81
CA ALA A 25 10.38 8.96 -4.87
C ALA A 25 9.46 8.34 -3.80
N ASP A 26 9.45 8.88 -2.58
CA ASP A 26 8.61 8.37 -1.49
C ASP A 26 7.12 8.68 -1.69
N VAL A 27 6.79 9.81 -2.33
CA VAL A 27 5.40 10.13 -2.72
C VAL A 27 4.93 9.17 -3.81
N ASN A 28 5.79 8.89 -4.80
CA ASN A 28 5.50 7.90 -5.83
C ASN A 28 5.34 6.49 -5.24
N ALA A 29 6.19 6.11 -4.28
CA ALA A 29 6.07 4.85 -3.55
C ALA A 29 4.74 4.74 -2.80
N ALA A 30 4.34 5.80 -2.08
CA ALA A 30 3.04 5.85 -1.39
C ALA A 30 1.86 5.67 -2.37
N ARG A 31 1.89 6.34 -3.54
CA ARG A 31 0.87 6.15 -4.59
C ARG A 31 0.84 4.73 -5.14
N ASN A 32 2.00 4.09 -5.30
CA ASN A 32 2.08 2.70 -5.76
C ASN A 32 1.51 1.74 -4.73
N ILE A 33 1.83 1.93 -3.44
CA ILE A 33 1.30 1.12 -2.34
C ILE A 33 -0.23 1.30 -2.23
N ALA A 34 -0.72 2.53 -2.31
CA ALA A 34 -2.16 2.82 -2.26
C ALA A 34 -2.95 2.18 -3.41
N ARG A 35 -2.30 1.89 -4.54
CA ARG A 35 -2.90 1.21 -5.71
C ARG A 35 -2.69 -0.31 -5.69
N ALA A 36 -1.81 -0.81 -4.83
CA ALA A 36 -1.48 -2.23 -4.79
C ALA A 36 -2.53 -3.00 -4.01
N ALA A 37 -2.84 -4.22 -4.46
CA ALA A 37 -3.44 -5.22 -3.59
C ALA A 37 -2.38 -5.62 -2.55
N VAL A 38 -2.61 -5.29 -1.28
CA VAL A 38 -1.69 -5.62 -0.19
C VAL A 38 -2.14 -6.88 0.53
N ILE A 39 -1.18 -7.69 0.96
CA ILE A 39 -1.47 -8.81 1.88
C ILE A 39 -1.87 -8.19 3.22
N PRO A 40 -3.01 -8.60 3.82
CA PRO A 40 -3.42 -8.09 5.11
C PRO A 40 -2.40 -8.44 6.20
N PRO A 41 -2.25 -7.59 7.23
CA PRO A 41 -1.33 -7.87 8.32
C PRO A 41 -1.78 -9.12 9.10
N ILE A 42 -0.80 -9.84 9.67
CA ILE A 42 -1.03 -11.07 10.45
C ILE A 42 -2.02 -10.83 11.60
N VAL A 43 -1.97 -9.65 12.20
CA VAL A 43 -2.94 -9.20 13.19
C VAL A 43 -3.74 -8.04 12.59
N LEU A 44 -4.78 -8.38 11.83
CA LEU A 44 -5.81 -7.42 11.41
C LEU A 44 -7.02 -7.62 12.32
N GLU A 45 -7.03 -6.96 13.48
CA GLU A 45 -8.26 -6.88 14.26
C GLU A 45 -9.29 -6.06 13.48
N THR A 46 -10.20 -6.77 12.82
CA THR A 46 -11.39 -6.16 12.27
C THR A 46 -12.42 -6.27 13.38
N PRO A 47 -12.89 -5.19 14.04
CA PRO A 47 -14.01 -5.30 14.94
C PRO A 47 -15.26 -5.48 14.09
N ALA A 48 -15.52 -6.73 13.67
CA ALA A 48 -16.84 -7.12 13.26
C ALA A 48 -17.73 -6.97 14.49
N GLY A 49 -18.79 -6.19 14.36
CA GLY A 49 -19.79 -6.03 15.41
C GLY A 49 -20.30 -7.39 15.87
N VAL A 50 -19.76 -7.88 16.99
CA VAL A 50 -20.37 -8.94 17.77
C VAL A 50 -21.38 -8.24 18.67
N ALA A 51 -22.64 -8.25 18.24
CA ALA A 51 -23.74 -8.03 19.16
C ALA A 51 -23.64 -9.10 20.28
N PRO A 52 -23.88 -8.76 21.56
CA PRO A 52 -23.81 -9.73 22.64
C PRO A 52 -24.97 -10.72 22.51
N GLY A 53 -24.71 -11.83 21.82
CA GLY A 53 -25.61 -12.98 21.76
C GLY A 53 -25.46 -13.81 23.02
N THR A 54 -26.38 -13.62 23.96
CA THR A 54 -26.66 -14.52 25.09
C THR A 54 -26.70 -15.96 24.57
N SER A 55 -25.91 -16.87 25.13
CA SER A 55 -26.09 -18.30 24.91
C SER A 55 -26.30 -19.01 26.25
N PRO A 56 -27.32 -19.88 26.36
CA PRO A 56 -27.89 -20.31 27.63
C PRO A 56 -27.04 -21.40 28.28
N ARG A 57 -27.15 -21.46 29.61
CA ARG A 57 -26.57 -22.50 30.44
C ARG A 57 -27.05 -23.89 30.01
N LEU A 58 -26.10 -24.81 29.90
CA LEU A 58 -26.27 -26.23 30.24
C LEU A 58 -25.16 -26.60 31.23
#